data_AF-A7RMN0-F1
#
_entry.id   AF-A7RMN0-F1
#
_cell.length_a   1.000
_cell.length_b   1.000
_cell.length_c   1.000
_cell.angle_alpha   90.00
_cell.angle_beta   90.00
_cell.angle_gamma   90.00
#
_symmetry.space_group_name_H-M   'P 1'
#
loop_
_entity.id
_entity.type
_entity.pdbx_description
1 polymer ?
#
loop_
_entity_poly.entity_id
_entity_poly.type
_entity_poly.pdbx_seq_one_letter_code
_entity_poly.pdbx_strand_id
1 'polypeptide(L)'
;MCEDWMTECPLCSIFLNLAVWFSLAIIFWCTIDQNQYNGVVSPRDLVALPVVVFILLYAFYLTECYFASTRKYLASILKGENIYEYLERIQKEPPVLSFRATCWHNETKQRNARFTDRGGKTHTRLESFTEKVVTLTDEERFNFQRWEDISVIPGDFPSFTLVKVNFTKAYELKNDPTKILFTNLSCGFHARNRHRDKRVDFEEVLSINGFKDHVIAYVNEGVREKWLCMLGYWLFSVLLLTWVYRWMFNTRITVRQVAIVKRIEVVYGTPVPAKNLIT
;
A
#
# COMPACT_ATOMS: atom_id res chain seq x y z
N MET A 1 0.75 1.45 7.45
CA MET A 1 1.17 2.86 7.52
C MET A 1 2.65 2.96 7.11
N CYS A 2 2.96 2.80 5.81
CA CYS A 2 4.27 3.07 5.17
C CYS A 2 4.25 2.73 3.66
N GLU A 3 3.21 3.15 2.92
CA GLU A 3 3.17 2.97 1.45
C GLU A 3 3.02 4.31 0.67
N ASP A 4 3.20 5.45 1.34
CA ASP A 4 3.01 6.78 0.73
C ASP A 4 4.30 7.40 0.17
N TRP A 5 5.45 6.73 0.21
CA TRP A 5 6.74 7.33 -0.19
C TRP A 5 6.93 7.49 -1.72
N MET A 6 5.92 7.14 -2.50
CA MET A 6 5.87 7.45 -3.93
C MET A 6 4.42 7.73 -4.33
N THR A 7 3.83 8.78 -3.73
CA THR A 7 2.83 9.54 -4.45
C THR A 7 3.43 9.88 -5.81
N GLU A 8 2.85 9.35 -6.89
CA GLU A 8 3.37 9.59 -8.23
C GLU A 8 3.61 11.10 -8.36
N CYS A 9 4.83 11.51 -8.71
CA CYS A 9 5.06 12.86 -9.21
C CYS A 9 4.69 12.80 -10.70
N PRO A 10 3.44 13.09 -11.11
CA PRO A 10 3.06 13.06 -12.53
C PRO A 10 3.98 13.96 -13.35
N LEU A 11 4.47 15.03 -12.73
CA LEU A 11 5.46 15.95 -13.27
C LEU A 11 6.74 15.22 -13.71
N CYS A 12 7.32 14.33 -12.89
CA CYS A 12 8.57 13.64 -13.25
C CYS A 12 8.41 12.73 -14.48
N SER A 13 7.31 11.99 -14.58
CA SER A 13 7.05 11.13 -15.74
C SER A 13 6.81 11.97 -17.01
N ILE A 14 6.12 13.11 -16.90
CA ILE A 14 5.91 14.06 -18.01
C ILE A 14 7.24 14.70 -18.45
N PHE A 15 8.07 15.16 -17.50
CA PHE A 15 9.38 15.74 -17.80
C PHE A 15 10.29 14.74 -18.51
N LEU A 16 10.36 13.49 -18.05
CA LEU A 16 11.13 12.44 -18.72
C LEU A 16 10.62 12.17 -20.13
N ASN A 17 9.29 12.15 -20.32
CA ASN A 17 8.70 11.97 -21.64
C ASN A 17 9.08 13.10 -22.61
N LEU A 18 8.94 14.36 -22.15
CA LEU A 18 9.32 15.54 -22.93
C LEU A 18 10.82 15.56 -23.25
N ALA A 19 11.68 15.18 -22.30
CA ALA A 19 13.13 15.10 -22.51
C ALA A 19 13.49 14.04 -23.56
N VAL A 20 12.83 12.87 -23.54
CA VAL A 20 13.01 11.82 -24.54
C VAL A 20 12.58 12.32 -25.93
N TRP A 21 11.40 12.94 -26.06
CA TRP A 21 10.94 13.52 -27.32
C TRP A 21 11.86 14.63 -27.85
N PHE A 22 12.36 15.48 -26.97
CA PHE A 22 13.31 16.53 -27.32
C PHE A 22 14.63 15.94 -27.84
N SER A 23 15.15 14.89 -27.18
CA SER A 23 16.36 14.21 -27.65
C SER A 23 16.16 13.52 -29.01
N LEU A 24 14.98 12.94 -29.28
CA LEU A 24 14.63 12.41 -30.61
C LEU A 24 14.59 13.52 -31.68
N ALA A 25 14.04 14.69 -31.36
CA ALA A 25 14.00 15.82 -32.27
C ALA A 25 15.42 16.33 -32.60
N ILE A 26 16.33 16.36 -31.61
CA ILE A 26 17.75 16.70 -31.83
C ILE A 26 18.42 15.66 -32.73
N ILE A 27 18.21 14.36 -32.49
CA ILE A 27 18.77 13.31 -33.34
C ILE A 27 18.27 13.48 -34.78
N PHE A 28 16.96 13.68 -34.96
CA PHE A 28 16.35 13.89 -36.27
C PHE A 28 16.96 15.11 -36.98
N TRP A 29 17.10 16.24 -36.27
CA TRP A 29 17.76 17.45 -36.79
C TRP A 29 19.19 17.16 -37.25
N CYS A 30 20.02 16.55 -36.39
CA CYS A 30 21.42 16.23 -36.70
C CYS A 30 21.55 15.26 -37.89
N THR A 31 20.60 14.35 -38.10
CA THR A 31 20.63 13.40 -39.23
C THR A 31 20.21 14.03 -40.56
N ILE A 32 19.27 14.97 -40.54
CA ILE A 32 18.74 15.61 -41.76
C ILE A 32 19.64 16.72 -42.25
N ASP A 33 20.27 17.44 -41.33
CA ASP A 33 21.09 18.60 -41.64
C ASP A 33 22.22 18.22 -42.62
N GLN A 34 22.19 18.78 -43.83
CA GLN A 34 23.19 18.56 -44.88
C GLN A 34 24.13 19.75 -45.04
N ASN A 35 24.01 20.76 -44.18
CA ASN A 35 24.75 22.00 -44.34
C ASN A 35 26.25 21.80 -44.04
N GLN A 36 27.10 22.38 -44.87
CA GLN A 36 28.54 22.44 -44.60
C GLN A 36 28.81 23.64 -43.69
N TYR A 37 29.24 23.35 -42.47
CA TYR A 37 29.62 24.37 -41.48
C TYR A 37 31.11 24.67 -41.60
N ASN A 38 31.45 25.91 -41.96
CA ASN A 38 32.85 26.33 -42.09
C ASN A 38 33.51 26.42 -40.71
N GLY A 39 34.47 25.51 -40.43
CA GLY A 39 35.32 25.54 -39.24
C GLY A 39 34.67 25.07 -37.93
N VAL A 40 33.43 24.58 -37.98
CA VAL A 40 32.71 24.00 -36.84
C VAL A 40 32.42 22.53 -37.16
N VAL A 41 32.58 21.65 -36.17
CA VAL A 41 32.31 20.20 -36.31
C VAL A 41 30.90 20.00 -36.86
N SER A 42 30.75 19.17 -37.90
CA SER A 42 29.46 18.96 -38.53
C SER A 42 28.48 18.32 -37.53
N PRO A 43 27.20 18.73 -37.50
CA PRO A 43 26.21 18.16 -36.58
C PRO A 43 26.05 16.64 -36.71
N ARG A 44 26.38 16.06 -37.87
CA ARG A 44 26.38 14.61 -38.14
C ARG A 44 27.44 13.86 -37.35
N ASP A 45 28.63 14.43 -37.20
CA ASP A 45 29.73 13.81 -36.48
C ASP A 45 29.48 13.81 -34.96
N LEU A 46 28.57 14.67 -34.48
CA LEU A 46 28.17 14.76 -33.08
C LEU A 46 26.93 13.92 -32.74
N VAL A 47 26.29 13.23 -33.70
CA VAL A 47 25.03 12.47 -33.50
C VAL A 47 25.14 11.41 -32.40
N ALA A 48 26.33 10.87 -32.16
CA ALA A 48 26.54 9.87 -31.11
C ALA A 48 26.17 10.38 -29.70
N LEU A 49 26.41 11.67 -29.42
CA LEU A 49 26.13 12.26 -28.11
C LEU A 49 24.62 12.27 -27.78
N PRO A 50 23.72 12.87 -28.58
CA PRO A 50 22.29 12.85 -28.31
C PRO A 50 21.71 11.42 -28.36
N VAL A 51 22.27 10.50 -29.15
CA VAL A 51 21.89 9.08 -29.14
C VAL A 51 22.18 8.42 -27.79
N VAL A 52 23.36 8.62 -27.22
CA VAL A 52 23.70 8.09 -25.88
C VAL A 52 22.78 8.69 -24.81
N VAL A 53 22.53 10.00 -24.88
CA VAL A 53 21.60 10.68 -23.95
C VAL A 53 20.18 10.12 -24.09
N PHE A 54 19.69 9.88 -25.31
CA PHE A 54 18.39 9.26 -25.54
C PHE A 54 18.29 7.87 -24.90
N ILE A 55 19.30 7.01 -25.09
CA ILE A 55 19.32 5.66 -24.50
C ILE A 55 19.25 5.72 -22.97
N LEU A 56 20.04 6.62 -22.35
CA LEU A 56 20.02 6.80 -20.90
C LEU A 56 18.66 7.30 -20.41
N LEU A 57 18.10 8.35 -21.03
CA LEU A 57 16.80 8.90 -20.67
C LEU A 57 15.68 7.86 -20.84
N TYR A 58 15.72 7.06 -21.90
CA TYR A 58 14.76 6.00 -22.15
C TYR A 58 14.86 4.89 -21.09
N ALA A 59 16.07 4.49 -20.70
CA ALA A 59 16.28 3.53 -19.62
C ALA A 59 15.72 4.03 -18.28
N PHE A 60 16.03 5.28 -17.91
CA PHE A 60 15.47 5.91 -16.71
C PHE A 60 13.94 5.99 -16.76
N TYR A 61 13.37 6.33 -17.92
CA TYR A 61 11.93 6.34 -18.11
C TYR A 61 11.29 4.95 -17.91
N LEU A 62 11.87 3.88 -18.46
CA LEU A 62 11.36 2.52 -18.26
C LEU A 62 11.45 2.09 -16.79
N THR A 63 12.50 2.49 -16.08
CA THR A 63 12.59 2.24 -14.63
C THR A 63 11.51 2.97 -13.84
N GLU A 64 11.15 4.21 -14.21
CA GLU A 64 10.04 4.94 -13.59
C GLU A 64 8.72 4.21 -13.85
N CYS A 65 8.47 3.77 -15.09
CA CYS A 65 7.30 2.97 -15.44
C CYS A 65 7.25 1.65 -14.63
N TYR A 66 8.41 1.02 -14.38
CA TYR A 66 8.46 -0.18 -13.54
C TYR A 66 8.09 0.11 -12.08
N PHE A 67 8.45 1.25 -11.51
CA PHE A 67 8.10 1.58 -10.13
C PHE A 67 6.73 2.27 -9.98
N ALA A 68 6.08 2.63 -11.09
CA ALA A 68 4.80 3.32 -11.11
C ALA A 68 3.69 2.59 -10.33
N SER A 69 2.86 3.35 -9.62
CA SER A 69 1.76 2.81 -8.82
C SER A 69 0.67 2.20 -9.70
N THR A 70 0.43 2.78 -10.89
CA THR A 70 -0.48 2.24 -11.92
C THR A 70 -0.20 0.78 -12.25
N ARG A 71 1.08 0.39 -12.37
CA ARG A 71 1.48 -1.01 -12.61
C ARG A 71 1.15 -1.91 -11.41
N LYS A 72 1.43 -1.44 -10.19
CA LYS A 72 1.11 -2.17 -8.96
C LYS A 72 -0.40 -2.36 -8.82
N TYR A 73 -1.19 -1.34 -9.17
CA TYR A 73 -2.64 -1.43 -9.16
C TYR A 73 -3.16 -2.49 -10.14
N LEU A 74 -2.67 -2.52 -11.38
CA LEU A 74 -3.02 -3.55 -12.36
C LEU A 74 -2.67 -4.97 -11.89
N ALA A 75 -1.53 -5.12 -11.21
CA ALA A 75 -1.11 -6.41 -10.65
C ALA A 75 -1.97 -6.85 -9.44
N SER A 76 -2.47 -5.88 -8.66
CA SER A 76 -3.29 -6.10 -7.46
C SER A 76 -4.79 -6.26 -7.76
N ILE A 77 -5.21 -6.14 -9.02
CA ILE A 77 -6.61 -6.38 -9.40
C ILE A 77 -6.99 -7.81 -9.02
N LEU A 78 -8.11 -7.93 -8.28
CA LEU A 78 -8.71 -9.19 -7.88
C LEU A 78 -9.03 -10.02 -9.14
N LYS A 79 -8.52 -11.25 -9.18
CA LYS A 79 -8.67 -12.14 -10.34
C LYS A 79 -9.77 -13.16 -10.06
N GLY A 80 -10.81 -13.15 -10.89
CA GLY A 80 -11.87 -14.18 -10.86
C GLY A 80 -12.85 -14.05 -9.69
N GLU A 81 -13.00 -12.83 -9.17
CA GLU A 81 -14.04 -12.51 -8.20
C GLU A 81 -14.43 -11.04 -8.37
N ASN A 82 -15.74 -10.78 -8.34
CA ASN A 82 -16.31 -9.44 -8.38
C ASN A 82 -16.19 -8.74 -7.00
N ILE A 83 -16.24 -7.40 -6.96
CA ILE A 83 -16.26 -6.68 -5.68
C ILE A 83 -17.42 -7.11 -4.78
N TYR A 84 -18.59 -7.41 -5.36
CA TYR A 84 -19.76 -7.87 -4.61
C TYR A 84 -19.57 -9.26 -4.00
N GLU A 85 -18.98 -10.19 -4.74
CA GLU A 85 -18.67 -11.53 -4.25
C GLU A 85 -17.64 -11.47 -3.12
N TYR A 86 -16.61 -10.62 -3.29
CA TYR A 86 -15.62 -10.37 -2.26
C TYR A 86 -16.27 -9.81 -0.98
N LEU A 87 -17.16 -8.82 -1.11
CA LEU A 87 -17.89 -8.23 0.02
C LEU A 87 -18.75 -9.28 0.71
N GLU A 88 -19.53 -10.06 -0.04
CA GLU A 88 -20.38 -11.11 0.50
C GLU A 88 -19.57 -12.17 1.26
N ARG A 89 -18.42 -12.57 0.71
CA ARG A 89 -17.51 -13.50 1.40
C ARG A 89 -17.03 -12.92 2.73
N ILE A 90 -16.52 -11.69 2.75
CA ILE A 90 -16.03 -11.06 3.97
C ILE A 90 -17.16 -10.78 4.97
N GLN A 91 -18.37 -10.50 4.51
CA GLN A 91 -19.55 -10.36 5.37
C GLN A 91 -19.92 -11.69 6.06
N LYS A 92 -19.71 -12.83 5.40
CA LYS A 92 -19.96 -14.17 5.96
C LYS A 92 -18.84 -14.71 6.85
N GLU A 93 -17.63 -14.16 6.75
CA GLU A 93 -16.51 -14.59 7.59
C GLU A 93 -16.68 -14.12 9.04
N PRO A 94 -16.47 -15.01 10.04
CA PRO A 94 -16.59 -14.66 11.45
C PRO A 94 -15.44 -13.73 11.88
N PRO A 95 -15.72 -12.70 12.69
CA PRO A 95 -14.67 -11.90 13.30
C PRO A 95 -13.88 -12.70 14.33
N VAL A 96 -12.64 -12.30 14.56
CA VAL A 96 -11.81 -12.73 15.69
C VAL A 96 -11.37 -11.47 16.41
N LEU A 97 -11.76 -11.34 17.67
CA LEU A 97 -11.41 -10.19 18.50
C LEU A 97 -10.35 -10.63 19.52
N SER A 98 -9.22 -9.94 19.56
CA SER A 98 -8.16 -10.17 20.55
C SER A 98 -7.66 -8.87 21.17
N PHE A 99 -7.19 -8.98 22.40
CA PHE A 99 -6.42 -7.94 23.07
C PHE A 99 -4.95 -8.27 22.88
N ARG A 100 -4.15 -7.29 22.46
CA ARG A 100 -2.70 -7.42 22.30
C ARG A 100 -2.00 -6.39 23.17
N ALA A 101 -1.01 -6.84 23.94
CA ALA A 101 -0.11 -6.00 24.71
C ALA A 101 1.32 -6.18 24.19
N THR A 102 1.94 -5.09 23.75
CA THR A 102 3.35 -5.08 23.35
C THR A 102 4.14 -4.29 24.38
N CYS A 103 4.93 -4.99 25.19
CA CYS A 103 5.82 -4.38 26.18
C CYS A 103 7.15 -4.03 25.52
N TRP A 104 7.62 -2.81 25.74
CA TRP A 104 8.87 -2.34 25.15
C TRP A 104 9.55 -1.29 25.99
N HIS A 105 10.85 -1.13 25.74
CA HIS A 105 11.61 0.00 26.23
C HIS A 105 12.59 0.49 25.16
N ASN A 106 13.14 1.66 25.42
CA ASN A 106 14.15 2.27 24.59
C ASN A 106 15.53 1.94 25.16
N GLU A 107 16.38 1.36 24.33
CA GLU A 107 17.80 1.16 24.63
C GLU A 107 18.64 2.17 23.85
N THR A 108 19.60 2.79 24.53
CA THR A 108 20.57 3.68 23.87
C THR A 108 21.75 2.84 23.41
N LYS A 109 21.95 2.76 22.10
CA LYS A 109 23.12 2.11 21.49
C LYS A 109 24.05 3.16 20.91
N GLN A 110 25.33 2.84 20.86
CA GLN A 110 26.35 3.69 20.27
C GLN A 110 26.80 3.10 18.95
N ARG A 111 26.90 3.94 17.92
CA ARG A 111 27.49 3.57 16.63
C ARG A 111 28.57 4.56 16.25
N ASN A 112 29.57 4.06 15.54
CA ASN A 112 30.58 4.87 14.90
C ASN A 112 30.01 5.46 13.61
N ALA A 113 29.52 6.70 13.67
CA ALA A 113 29.03 7.42 12.52
C ALA A 113 30.20 8.12 11.81
N ARG A 114 30.34 7.88 10.50
CA ARG A 114 31.31 8.61 9.67
C ARG A 114 30.66 9.89 9.18
N PHE A 115 31.27 11.03 9.47
CA PHE A 115 30.89 12.30 8.88
C PHE A 115 32.06 12.85 8.07
N THR A 116 31.76 13.57 7.00
CA THR A 116 32.77 14.23 6.18
C THR A 116 32.71 15.71 6.48
N ASP A 117 33.83 16.30 6.87
CA ASP A 117 33.90 17.74 7.13
C ASP A 117 33.91 18.55 5.82
N ARG A 118 33.71 19.86 5.89
CA ARG A 118 33.70 20.79 4.73
C ARG A 118 34.98 20.72 3.89
N GLY A 119 36.09 20.25 4.47
CA GLY A 119 37.36 20.01 3.78
C GLY A 119 37.50 18.62 3.13
N GLY A 120 36.45 17.80 3.07
CA GLY A 120 36.46 16.49 2.40
C GLY A 120 37.11 15.34 3.18
N LYS A 121 37.51 15.56 4.44
CA LYS A 121 38.10 14.52 5.30
C LYS A 121 37.01 13.78 6.07
N THR A 122 37.05 12.44 6.02
CA THR A 122 36.12 11.58 6.78
C THR A 122 36.62 11.38 8.20
N HIS A 123 35.77 11.71 9.17
CA HIS A 123 35.99 11.52 10.59
C HIS A 123 34.97 10.55 11.16
N THR A 124 35.36 9.77 12.16
CA THR A 124 34.45 8.90 12.90
C THR A 124 34.08 9.59 14.20
N ARG A 125 32.77 9.78 14.43
CA ARG A 125 32.21 10.26 15.70
C ARG A 125 31.33 9.18 16.30
N LEU A 126 31.45 9.01 17.61
CA LEU A 126 30.54 8.15 18.36
C LEU A 126 29.16 8.84 18.45
N GLU A 127 28.15 8.24 17.85
CA GLU A 127 26.77 8.71 17.85
C GLU A 127 25.93 7.76 18.71
N SER A 128 25.25 8.32 19.71
CA SER A 128 24.26 7.59 20.51
C SER A 128 22.90 7.70 19.84
N PHE A 129 22.25 6.57 19.57
CA PHE A 129 20.88 6.52 19.06
C PHE A 129 20.01 5.60 19.92
N THR A 130 18.71 5.83 19.87
CA THR A 130 17.72 5.10 20.67
C THR A 130 17.01 4.08 19.79
N GLU A 131 16.92 2.84 20.24
CA GLU A 131 16.21 1.75 19.57
C GLU A 131 15.07 1.22 20.44
N LYS A 132 13.89 1.02 19.85
CA LYS A 132 12.74 0.38 20.52
C LYS A 132 12.98 -1.13 20.55
N VAL A 133 13.13 -1.68 21.75
CA VAL A 133 13.28 -3.13 21.97
C VAL A 133 11.98 -3.65 22.56
N VAL A 134 11.35 -4.59 21.84
CA VAL A 134 10.15 -5.30 22.31
C VAL A 134 10.61 -6.46 23.18
N THR A 135 10.18 -6.48 24.43
CA THR A 135 10.57 -7.51 25.41
C THR A 135 9.55 -8.64 25.46
N LEU A 136 8.27 -8.31 25.34
CA LEU A 136 7.18 -9.27 25.42
C LEU A 136 6.01 -8.81 24.55
N THR A 137 5.41 -9.77 23.84
CA THR A 137 4.09 -9.59 23.21
C THR A 137 3.14 -10.63 23.80
N ASP A 138 2.06 -10.17 24.41
CA ASP A 138 0.99 -11.01 24.96
C ASP A 138 -0.29 -10.78 24.14
N GLU A 139 -1.04 -11.84 23.86
CA GLU A 139 -2.28 -11.76 23.09
C GLU A 139 -3.35 -12.69 23.69
N GLU A 140 -4.51 -12.13 24.01
CA GLU A 140 -5.65 -12.87 24.57
C GLU A 140 -6.88 -12.70 23.69
N ARG A 141 -7.52 -13.81 23.32
CA ARG A 141 -8.73 -13.78 22.47
C ARG A 141 -9.98 -13.57 23.31
N PHE A 142 -10.85 -12.68 22.86
CA PHE A 142 -12.18 -12.51 23.42
C PHE A 142 -13.14 -13.52 22.79
N ASN A 143 -13.64 -14.46 23.60
CA ASN A 143 -14.56 -15.49 23.15
C ASN A 143 -16.01 -14.99 23.23
N PHE A 144 -16.72 -15.07 22.12
CA PHE A 144 -18.15 -14.74 22.02
C PHE A 144 -18.90 -15.84 21.27
N GLN A 145 -20.21 -15.94 21.49
CA GLN A 145 -21.03 -17.02 20.93
C GLN A 145 -21.75 -16.61 19.64
N ARG A 146 -22.17 -15.34 19.54
CA ARG A 146 -22.95 -14.84 18.40
C ARG A 146 -22.31 -13.61 17.80
N TRP A 147 -22.45 -13.48 16.49
CA TRP A 147 -22.06 -12.30 15.75
C TRP A 147 -23.05 -12.07 14.61
N GLU A 148 -23.20 -10.82 14.20
CA GLU A 148 -24.01 -10.40 13.06
C GLU A 148 -23.22 -9.33 12.28
N ASP A 149 -23.34 -9.33 10.96
CA ASP A 149 -22.77 -8.28 10.13
C ASP A 149 -23.76 -7.12 10.01
N ILE A 150 -23.31 -5.91 10.29
CA ILE A 150 -24.10 -4.68 10.18
C ILE A 150 -23.42 -3.67 9.25
N SER A 151 -22.58 -4.17 8.34
CA SER A 151 -21.84 -3.32 7.41
C SER A 151 -22.81 -2.65 6.43
N VAL A 152 -22.70 -1.33 6.29
CA VAL A 152 -23.45 -0.57 5.31
C VAL A 152 -22.60 -0.51 4.05
N ILE A 153 -22.96 -1.31 3.04
CA ILE A 153 -22.36 -1.16 1.71
C ILE A 153 -22.95 0.13 1.12
N PRO A 154 -22.13 1.15 0.82
CA PRO A 154 -22.60 2.33 0.08
C PRO A 154 -23.23 1.82 -1.22
N GLY A 155 -24.43 2.31 -1.57
CA GLY A 155 -25.25 1.77 -2.67
C GLY A 155 -24.50 1.58 -3.99
N ASP A 156 -25.13 0.88 -4.95
CA ASP A 156 -24.53 0.36 -6.18
C ASP A 156 -23.26 1.09 -6.64
N PHE A 157 -22.15 0.34 -6.69
CA PHE A 157 -20.94 0.84 -7.32
C PHE A 157 -21.38 1.32 -8.72
N PRO A 158 -21.21 2.62 -9.04
CA PRO A 158 -21.77 3.19 -10.28
C PRO A 158 -21.23 2.43 -11.49
N SER A 159 -21.74 2.72 -12.69
CA SER A 159 -21.40 2.08 -13.99
C SER A 159 -19.92 2.14 -14.43
N PHE A 160 -18.98 2.36 -13.51
CA PHE A 160 -17.55 2.25 -13.68
C PHE A 160 -17.11 0.80 -13.74
N THR A 161 -16.15 0.53 -14.63
CA THR A 161 -15.59 -0.79 -14.86
C THR A 161 -14.72 -1.25 -13.69
N LEU A 162 -13.97 -0.36 -13.04
CA LEU A 162 -12.98 -0.68 -12.00
C LEU A 162 -13.16 0.17 -10.75
N VAL A 163 -13.18 -0.46 -9.57
CA VAL A 163 -13.30 0.24 -8.28
C VAL A 163 -12.16 -0.19 -7.36
N LYS A 164 -11.52 0.81 -6.75
CA LYS A 164 -10.61 0.64 -5.61
C LYS A 164 -11.41 0.88 -4.33
N VAL A 165 -11.60 -0.15 -3.53
CA VAL A 165 -12.26 -0.05 -2.24
C VAL A 165 -11.22 -0.10 -1.14
N ASN A 166 -11.18 0.96 -0.33
CA ASN A 166 -10.43 0.99 0.92
C ASN A 166 -11.38 0.55 2.04
N PHE A 167 -11.01 -0.52 2.72
CA PHE A 167 -11.80 -1.10 3.78
C PHE A 167 -11.34 -0.62 5.14
N THR A 168 -12.29 -0.25 5.98
CA THR A 168 -12.07 -0.06 7.41
C THR A 168 -12.80 -1.15 8.17
N LYS A 169 -12.17 -1.73 9.18
CA LYS A 169 -12.77 -2.74 10.03
C LYS A 169 -13.18 -2.10 11.35
N ALA A 170 -14.40 -2.38 11.79
CA ALA A 170 -14.90 -1.95 13.08
C ALA A 170 -15.78 -3.05 13.69
N TYR A 171 -16.00 -2.95 14.99
CA TYR A 171 -16.90 -3.85 15.69
C TYR A 171 -17.79 -3.08 16.65
N GLU A 172 -18.95 -3.66 16.96
CA GLU A 172 -19.91 -3.13 17.92
C GLU A 172 -20.30 -4.22 18.91
N LEU A 173 -20.46 -3.87 20.19
CA LEU A 173 -20.92 -4.81 21.22
C LEU A 173 -22.43 -4.62 21.41
N LYS A 174 -23.20 -5.68 21.16
CA LYS A 174 -24.68 -5.62 21.10
C LYS A 174 -25.34 -5.29 22.44
N ASN A 175 -24.99 -6.05 23.48
CA ASN A 175 -25.66 -6.00 24.78
C ASN A 175 -24.78 -5.34 25.84
N ASP A 176 -25.38 -4.65 26.81
CA ASP A 176 -24.64 -4.02 27.91
C ASP A 176 -23.89 -5.04 28.79
N PRO A 177 -24.44 -6.23 29.11
CA PRO A 177 -23.69 -7.28 29.77
C PRO A 177 -22.42 -7.68 28.98
N THR A 178 -22.52 -7.83 27.66
CA THR A 178 -21.36 -8.11 26.79
C THR A 178 -20.31 -7.01 26.88
N LYS A 179 -20.74 -5.73 26.90
CA LYS A 179 -19.84 -4.58 27.11
C LYS A 179 -19.13 -4.68 28.46
N ILE A 180 -19.86 -4.95 29.54
CA ILE A 180 -19.30 -5.07 30.89
C ILE A 180 -18.28 -6.22 30.94
N LEU A 181 -18.60 -7.38 30.36
CA LEU A 181 -17.67 -8.51 30.30
C LEU A 181 -16.41 -8.16 29.50
N PHE A 182 -16.58 -7.54 28.34
CA PHE A 182 -15.48 -7.09 27.50
C PHE A 182 -14.56 -6.11 28.24
N THR A 183 -15.14 -5.08 28.88
CA THR A 183 -14.39 -4.11 29.69
C THR A 183 -13.69 -4.77 30.86
N ASN A 184 -14.34 -5.70 31.58
CA ASN A 184 -13.72 -6.41 32.70
C ASN A 184 -12.53 -7.26 32.26
N LEU A 185 -12.65 -8.00 31.15
CA LEU A 185 -11.55 -8.79 30.59
C LEU A 185 -10.42 -7.89 30.09
N SER A 186 -10.75 -6.80 29.39
CA SER A 186 -9.78 -5.80 28.95
C SER A 186 -9.03 -5.20 30.14
N CYS A 187 -9.72 -4.72 31.18
CA CYS A 187 -9.09 -4.19 32.38
C CYS A 187 -8.21 -5.22 33.10
N GLY A 188 -8.65 -6.48 33.17
CA GLY A 188 -7.83 -7.58 33.71
C GLY A 188 -6.57 -7.79 32.89
N PHE A 189 -6.68 -7.85 31.56
CA PHE A 189 -5.55 -7.97 30.64
C PHE A 189 -4.57 -6.80 30.77
N HIS A 190 -5.08 -5.56 30.85
CA HIS A 190 -4.29 -4.37 31.10
C HIS A 190 -3.54 -4.45 32.43
N ALA A 191 -4.22 -4.81 33.52
CA ALA A 191 -3.61 -4.89 34.85
C ALA A 191 -2.48 -5.92 34.90
N ARG A 192 -2.65 -7.08 34.25
CA ARG A 192 -1.63 -8.16 34.19
C ARG A 192 -0.37 -7.76 33.41
N ASN A 193 -0.48 -6.84 32.45
CA ASN A 193 0.62 -6.46 31.56
C ASN A 193 1.24 -5.09 31.88
N ARG A 194 0.54 -4.23 32.64
CA ARG A 194 0.96 -2.85 32.95
C ARG A 194 2.37 -2.72 33.54
N HIS A 195 2.82 -3.69 34.33
CA HIS A 195 4.08 -3.61 35.07
C HIS A 195 5.19 -4.50 34.49
N ARG A 196 5.01 -5.03 33.27
CA ARG A 196 6.00 -5.95 32.68
C ARG A 196 7.21 -5.25 32.08
N ASP A 197 7.10 -3.98 31.66
CA ASP A 197 8.22 -3.17 31.16
C ASP A 197 7.94 -1.66 31.34
N LYS A 198 8.90 -0.80 30.94
CA LYS A 198 8.82 0.67 31.03
C LYS A 198 7.65 1.26 30.24
N ARG A 199 7.30 0.66 29.10
CA ARG A 199 6.18 1.07 28.25
C ARG A 199 5.43 -0.17 27.78
N VAL A 200 4.12 -0.01 27.65
CA VAL A 200 3.23 -1.06 27.17
C VAL A 200 2.22 -0.42 26.23
N ASP A 201 2.21 -0.87 24.98
CA ASP A 201 1.21 -0.49 23.99
C ASP A 201 0.09 -1.53 24.03
N PHE A 202 -1.14 -1.08 24.23
CA PHE A 202 -2.32 -1.94 24.25
C PHE A 202 -3.17 -1.69 23.02
N GLU A 203 -3.52 -2.75 22.33
CA GLU A 203 -4.27 -2.70 21.09
C GLU A 203 -5.42 -3.71 21.11
N GLU A 204 -6.59 -3.29 20.66
CA GLU A 204 -7.71 -4.18 20.37
C GLU A 204 -7.65 -4.57 18.89
N VAL A 205 -7.40 -5.84 18.63
CA VAL A 205 -7.17 -6.37 17.29
C VAL A 205 -8.42 -7.10 16.82
N LEU A 206 -9.10 -6.50 15.84
CA LEU A 206 -10.12 -7.18 15.05
C LEU A 206 -9.46 -7.84 13.83
N SER A 207 -9.58 -9.16 13.71
CA SER A 207 -9.11 -9.94 12.57
C SER A 207 -10.29 -10.61 11.88
N ILE A 208 -10.34 -10.54 10.55
CA ILE A 208 -11.33 -11.23 9.73
C ILE A 208 -10.53 -12.02 8.69
N ASN A 209 -10.83 -13.30 8.54
CA ASN A 209 -10.11 -14.14 7.60
C ASN A 209 -10.30 -13.63 6.16
N GLY A 210 -9.23 -13.59 5.37
CA GLY A 210 -9.26 -13.12 3.98
C GLY A 210 -9.45 -11.61 3.80
N PHE A 211 -9.54 -10.82 4.89
CA PHE A 211 -9.67 -9.37 4.81
C PHE A 211 -8.38 -8.71 4.30
N LYS A 212 -8.54 -7.74 3.40
CA LYS A 212 -7.49 -6.87 2.89
C LYS A 212 -7.91 -5.41 3.10
N ASP A 213 -6.97 -4.58 3.54
CA ASP A 213 -7.22 -3.14 3.81
C ASP A 213 -7.64 -2.38 2.55
N HIS A 214 -7.19 -2.82 1.38
CA HIS A 214 -7.64 -2.28 0.11
C HIS A 214 -7.71 -3.39 -0.95
N VAL A 215 -8.72 -3.31 -1.81
CA VAL A 215 -8.89 -4.21 -2.95
C VAL A 215 -9.26 -3.40 -4.18
N ILE A 216 -8.74 -3.81 -5.33
CA ILE A 216 -9.15 -3.30 -6.62
C ILE A 216 -9.86 -4.43 -7.34
N ALA A 217 -11.12 -4.24 -7.71
CA ALA A 217 -11.90 -5.26 -8.39
C ALA A 217 -12.78 -4.62 -9.46
N TYR A 218 -13.18 -5.44 -10.42
CA TYR A 218 -14.20 -5.06 -11.38
C TYR A 218 -15.56 -5.05 -10.69
N VAL A 219 -16.46 -4.16 -11.12
CA VAL A 219 -17.87 -4.15 -10.67
C VAL A 219 -18.70 -5.19 -11.43
N ASN A 220 -18.33 -5.43 -12.70
CA ASN A 220 -18.92 -6.44 -13.56
C ASN A 220 -17.80 -7.11 -14.36
N GLU A 221 -17.59 -8.41 -14.15
CA GLU A 221 -16.53 -9.16 -14.85
C GLU A 221 -16.76 -9.23 -16.37
N GLY A 222 -18.02 -9.19 -16.81
CA GLY A 222 -18.40 -9.23 -18.23
C GLY A 222 -17.93 -8.02 -19.05
N VAL A 223 -17.59 -6.91 -18.40
CA VAL A 223 -17.15 -5.65 -19.06
C VAL A 223 -15.63 -5.48 -18.96
N ARG A 224 -14.89 -6.57 -18.75
CA ARG A 224 -13.43 -6.51 -18.62
C ARG A 224 -12.77 -5.98 -19.89
N GLU A 225 -12.20 -4.79 -19.78
CA GLU A 225 -11.47 -4.13 -20.84
C GLU A 225 -10.14 -4.82 -21.12
N LYS A 226 -9.95 -5.36 -22.34
CA LYS A 226 -8.75 -6.11 -22.72
C LYS A 226 -7.47 -5.26 -22.70
N TRP A 227 -7.58 -3.95 -22.87
CA TRP A 227 -6.44 -3.03 -22.83
C TRP A 227 -5.95 -2.77 -21.38
N LEU A 228 -6.81 -3.01 -20.38
CA LEU A 228 -6.51 -2.87 -18.95
C LEU A 228 -5.76 -4.12 -18.43
N CYS A 229 -4.70 -4.51 -19.11
CA CYS A 229 -3.85 -5.63 -18.76
C CYS A 229 -2.38 -5.20 -18.66
N MET A 230 -1.57 -6.05 -18.02
CA MET A 230 -0.14 -5.80 -17.86
C MET A 230 0.58 -5.61 -19.21
N LEU A 231 0.17 -6.36 -20.24
CA LEU A 231 0.74 -6.23 -21.58
C LEU A 231 0.36 -4.89 -22.22
N GLY A 232 -0.90 -4.47 -22.10
CA GLY A 232 -1.37 -3.16 -22.56
C GLY A 232 -0.54 -2.05 -21.93
N TYR A 233 -0.36 -2.08 -20.61
CA TYR A 233 0.48 -1.11 -19.90
C TYR A 233 1.89 -1.01 -20.49
N TRP A 234 2.58 -2.14 -20.65
CA TRP A 234 3.94 -2.14 -21.21
C TRP A 234 4.00 -1.68 -22.66
N LEU A 235 3.00 -2.03 -23.49
CA LEU A 235 2.91 -1.55 -24.86
C LEU A 235 2.80 -0.02 -24.91
N PHE A 236 1.90 0.57 -24.11
CA PHE A 236 1.79 2.02 -24.01
C PHE A 236 3.04 2.67 -23.41
N SER A 237 3.71 2.01 -22.46
CA SER A 237 4.95 2.50 -21.87
C SER A 237 6.10 2.51 -22.88
N VAL A 238 6.33 1.43 -23.63
CA VAL A 238 7.39 1.38 -24.64
C VAL A 238 7.20 2.46 -25.72
N LEU A 239 5.95 2.78 -26.05
CA LEU A 239 5.57 3.82 -27.02
C LEU A 239 5.61 5.25 -26.46
N LEU A 240 6.13 5.47 -25.24
CA LEU A 240 6.15 6.78 -24.57
C LEU A 240 4.74 7.36 -24.34
N LEU A 241 3.69 6.54 -24.34
CA LEU A 241 2.30 6.94 -24.13
C LEU A 241 1.78 6.59 -22.73
N THR A 242 2.69 6.39 -21.77
CA THR A 242 2.31 6.09 -20.37
C THR A 242 1.37 7.15 -19.79
N TRP A 243 1.53 8.44 -20.13
CA TRP A 243 0.64 9.49 -19.62
C TRP A 243 -0.81 9.33 -20.11
N VAL A 244 -1.01 8.95 -21.37
CA VAL A 244 -2.35 8.67 -21.93
C VAL A 244 -2.96 7.46 -21.24
N TYR A 245 -2.16 6.41 -21.06
CA TYR A 245 -2.62 5.22 -20.34
C TYR A 245 -3.05 5.56 -18.91
N ARG A 246 -2.25 6.33 -18.16
CA ARG A 246 -2.58 6.77 -16.80
C ARG A 246 -3.83 7.65 -16.78
N TRP A 247 -3.98 8.55 -17.73
CA TRP A 247 -5.18 9.38 -17.85
C TRP A 247 -6.44 8.53 -18.09
N MET A 248 -6.40 7.61 -19.06
CA MET A 248 -7.51 6.67 -19.30
C MET A 248 -7.79 5.81 -18.07
N PHE A 249 -6.75 5.26 -17.43
CA PHE A 249 -6.88 4.47 -16.20
C PHE A 249 -7.56 5.27 -15.08
N ASN A 250 -7.12 6.50 -14.84
CA ASN A 250 -7.65 7.37 -13.79
C ASN A 250 -9.11 7.77 -14.03
N THR A 251 -9.54 7.89 -15.29
CA THR A 251 -10.96 8.17 -15.61
C THR A 251 -11.88 6.96 -15.37
N ARG A 252 -11.33 5.74 -15.37
CA ARG A 252 -12.08 4.50 -15.21
C ARG A 252 -12.08 3.98 -13.77
N ILE A 253 -11.04 4.28 -13.00
CA ILE A 253 -10.93 3.86 -11.60
C ILE A 253 -11.67 4.84 -10.69
N THR A 254 -12.55 4.32 -9.84
CA THR A 254 -13.16 5.10 -8.76
C THR A 254 -12.65 4.59 -7.42
N VAL A 255 -12.35 5.51 -6.49
CA VAL A 255 -11.96 5.16 -5.12
C VAL A 255 -13.17 5.29 -4.19
N ARG A 256 -13.45 4.25 -3.40
CA ARG A 256 -14.51 4.22 -2.39
C ARG A 256 -13.98 3.76 -1.05
N GLN A 257 -14.62 4.21 0.02
CA GLN A 257 -14.36 3.76 1.38
C GLN A 257 -15.56 2.97 1.86
N VAL A 258 -15.32 1.77 2.42
CA VAL A 258 -16.36 0.89 2.94
C VAL A 258 -15.95 0.44 4.34
N ALA A 259 -16.86 0.62 5.29
CA ALA A 259 -16.66 0.15 6.65
C ALA A 259 -17.32 -1.22 6.84
N ILE A 260 -16.53 -2.23 7.15
CA ILE A 260 -17.02 -3.56 7.54
C ILE A 260 -17.17 -3.57 9.06
N VAL A 261 -18.43 -3.55 9.49
CA VAL A 261 -18.79 -3.47 10.91
C VAL A 261 -19.43 -4.78 11.35
N LYS A 262 -18.80 -5.44 12.32
CA LYS A 262 -19.28 -6.70 12.90
C LYS A 262 -19.85 -6.44 14.29
N ARG A 263 -21.09 -6.82 14.54
CA ARG A 263 -21.68 -6.74 15.88
C ARG A 263 -21.55 -8.08 16.59
N ILE A 264 -21.11 -8.04 17.84
CA ILE A 264 -20.74 -9.21 18.64
C ILE A 264 -21.63 -9.29 19.88
N GLU A 265 -22.02 -10.51 20.24
CA GLU A 265 -22.89 -10.81 21.36
C GLU A 265 -22.38 -12.01 22.17
N VAL A 266 -22.34 -11.84 23.50
CA VAL A 266 -22.12 -12.93 24.45
C VAL A 266 -23.46 -13.32 25.07
N VAL A 267 -23.84 -14.59 24.91
CA VAL A 267 -25.09 -15.12 25.46
C VAL A 267 -24.83 -15.68 26.86
N TYR A 268 -25.53 -15.15 27.85
CA TYR A 268 -25.46 -15.63 29.23
C TYR A 268 -26.28 -16.91 29.38
N GLY A 269 -25.68 -17.97 29.92
CA GLY A 269 -26.36 -19.24 30.22
C GLY A 269 -25.83 -20.48 29.49
N THR A 270 -24.90 -20.33 28.54
CA THR A 270 -24.15 -21.47 27.98
C THR A 270 -22.74 -21.48 28.56
N PRO A 271 -22.26 -22.60 29.14
CA PRO A 271 -20.90 -22.69 29.66
C PRO A 271 -19.92 -22.40 28.52
N VAL A 272 -19.03 -21.43 28.73
CA VAL A 272 -17.88 -21.21 27.85
C VAL A 272 -17.10 -22.52 27.84
N PRO A 273 -16.89 -23.18 26.69
CA PRO A 273 -16.06 -24.37 26.66
C PRO A 273 -14.66 -23.95 27.10
N ALA A 274 -14.25 -24.43 28.28
CA ALA A 274 -12.90 -24.28 28.79
C ALA A 274 -11.96 -25.00 27.81
N LYS A 275 -11.44 -24.29 26.80
CA LYS A 275 -10.37 -24.81 25.97
C LYS A 275 -9.07 -24.68 26.76
N ASN A 276 -8.71 -25.80 27.38
CA ASN A 276 -7.37 -26.35 27.57
C ASN A 276 -6.24 -25.32 27.70
N LEU A 277 -6.07 -24.82 28.92
CA LEU A 277 -4.74 -24.53 29.47
C LEU A 277 -4.02 -25.87 29.60
N ILE A 278 -3.36 -26.34 28.54
CA ILE A 278 -2.43 -27.48 28.63
C ILE A 278 -1.15 -27.06 27.92
N THR A 279 -0.13 -26.84 28.77
CA THR A 279 1.34 -26.83 28.57
C THR A 279 1.94 -25.89 27.53
#